data_AF-A0A935V5P3-F1
#
_entry.id   AF-A0A935V5P3-F1
#
_cell.length_a   1.000
_cell.length_b   1.000
_cell.length_c   1.000
_cell.angle_alpha   90.00
_cell.angle_beta   90.00
_cell.angle_gamma   90.00
#
_symmetry.space_group_name_H-M   'P 1'
#
loop_
_entity.id
_entity.type
_entity.pdbx_description
1 polymer ?
#
loop_
_entity_poly.entity_id
_entity_poly.type
_entity_poly.pdbx_seq_one_letter_code
_entity_poly.pdbx_strand_id
1 'polypeptide(L)'
;MPKSNGIPLLGESFRQALLIRALPPLGEFPSAERDEVLARARETPFDLIEWIGVLAGVVFVTWLLRFEAAQVSAYPLPILYFAQFVTAAPLLLLLVGPFYWRCTLRGLEEEIGRRRQTDPSRKRS
;
A
#
# COMPACT_ATOMS: atom_id res chain seq x y z
N MET A 1 17.02 41.96 -3.56
CA MET A 1 15.73 41.34 -3.15
C MET A 1 15.91 39.83 -3.06
N PRO A 2 15.91 39.22 -1.87
CA PRO A 2 15.96 37.77 -1.71
C PRO A 2 14.58 37.16 -2.02
N LYS A 3 14.52 36.21 -2.96
CA LYS A 3 13.31 35.41 -3.23
C LYS A 3 13.16 34.35 -2.14
N SER A 4 11.97 34.30 -1.53
CA SER A 4 11.64 33.40 -0.43
C SER A 4 11.72 31.92 -0.83
N ASN A 5 12.35 31.15 0.04
CA ASN A 5 12.25 29.70 0.16
C ASN A 5 10.78 29.24 0.21
N GLY A 6 10.43 28.26 -0.61
CA GLY A 6 9.11 27.63 -0.63
C GLY A 6 9.23 26.10 -0.68
N ILE A 7 9.76 25.52 0.41
CA ILE A 7 9.62 24.13 0.90
C ILE A 7 9.06 23.07 -0.09
N PRO A 8 9.83 22.56 -1.06
CA PRO A 8 9.51 21.31 -1.75
C PRO A 8 10.23 20.12 -1.10
N LEU A 9 11.35 20.39 -0.42
CA LEU A 9 12.25 19.37 0.13
C LEU A 9 11.66 18.63 1.33
N LEU A 10 10.86 19.29 2.18
CA LEU A 10 10.35 18.65 3.40
C LEU A 10 9.34 17.55 3.08
N GLY A 11 8.48 17.75 2.07
CA GLY A 11 7.47 16.77 1.66
C GLY A 11 8.09 15.52 1.03
N GLU A 12 9.01 15.70 0.09
CA GLU A 12 9.71 14.59 -0.57
C GLU A 12 10.61 13.82 0.41
N SER A 13 11.33 14.52 1.28
CA SER A 13 12.19 13.89 2.31
C SER A 13 11.37 13.15 3.36
N PHE A 14 10.26 13.73 3.82
CA PHE A 14 9.37 13.10 4.79
C PHE A 14 8.67 11.88 4.19
N ARG A 15 8.20 11.99 2.93
CA ARG A 15 7.64 10.88 2.18
C ARG A 15 8.66 9.77 1.99
N GLN A 16 9.91 10.10 1.65
CA GLN A 16 11.00 9.12 1.59
C GLN A 16 11.28 8.49 2.95
N ALA A 17 11.32 9.25 4.04
CA ALA A 17 11.54 8.72 5.38
C ALA A 17 10.41 7.78 5.81
N LEU A 18 9.16 8.13 5.49
CA LEU A 18 7.99 7.28 5.72
C LEU A 18 8.07 6.01 4.87
N LEU A 19 8.40 6.14 3.58
CA LEU A 19 8.56 5.00 2.68
C LEU A 19 9.70 4.08 3.09
N ILE A 20 10.82 4.59 3.60
CA ILE A 20 11.93 3.76 4.12
C ILE A 20 11.55 3.12 5.44
N ARG A 21 10.86 3.85 6.33
CA ARG A 21 10.39 3.31 7.61
C ARG A 21 9.39 2.18 7.41
N ALA A 22 8.55 2.35 6.40
CA ALA A 22 7.44 1.48 6.14
C ALA A 22 7.89 0.31 5.21
N LEU A 23 8.72 0.59 4.20
CA LEU A 23 9.42 -0.40 3.37
C LEU A 23 10.93 -0.38 3.65
N PRO A 24 11.39 -1.04 4.74
CA PRO A 24 12.81 -1.16 5.03
C PRO A 24 13.67 -1.62 3.83
N PRO A 25 13.24 -2.61 3.01
CA PRO A 25 14.06 -3.11 1.90
C PRO A 25 14.32 -2.06 0.80
N LEU A 26 13.48 -1.02 0.69
CA LEU A 26 13.66 0.03 -0.31
C LEU A 26 14.92 0.88 -0.04
N GLY A 27 15.41 0.86 1.21
CA GLY A 27 16.63 1.54 1.63
C GLY A 27 17.91 0.96 1.01
N GLU A 28 17.89 -0.29 0.54
CA GLU A 28 19.06 -0.94 -0.08
C GLU A 28 19.33 -0.45 -1.51
N PHE A 29 18.37 0.24 -2.13
CA PHE A 29 18.46 0.72 -3.50
C PHE A 29 18.89 2.19 -3.61
N PRO A 30 19.72 2.55 -4.61
CA PRO A 30 20.03 3.94 -4.94
C PRO A 30 18.77 4.75 -5.23
N SER A 31 18.70 6.00 -4.78
CA SER A 31 17.51 6.86 -4.87
C SER A 31 16.93 6.98 -6.28
N ALA A 32 17.78 6.92 -7.32
CA ALA A 32 17.38 7.02 -8.72
C ALA A 32 16.65 5.77 -9.26
N GLU A 33 16.86 4.60 -8.65
CA GLU A 33 16.28 3.33 -9.10
C GLU A 33 15.06 2.91 -8.27
N ARG A 34 14.77 3.60 -7.15
CA ARG A 34 13.71 3.21 -6.21
C ARG A 34 12.34 3.16 -6.84
N ASP A 35 11.99 4.14 -7.68
CA ASP A 35 10.67 4.19 -8.31
C ASP A 35 10.49 3.06 -9.33
N GLU A 36 11.53 2.73 -10.09
CA GLU A 36 11.51 1.62 -11.03
C GLU A 36 11.43 0.26 -10.31
N VAL A 37 12.21 0.09 -9.25
CA VAL A 37 12.18 -1.11 -8.41
C VAL A 37 10.83 -1.27 -7.72
N LEU A 38 10.24 -0.18 -7.23
CA LEU A 38 8.93 -0.19 -6.61
C LEU A 38 7.83 -0.51 -7.63
N ALA A 39 7.92 0.02 -8.86
CA ALA A 39 7.01 -0.32 -9.94
C ALA A 39 7.09 -1.82 -10.25
N ARG A 40 8.31 -2.37 -10.34
CA ARG A 40 8.54 -3.80 -10.60
C ARG A 40 8.07 -4.70 -9.45
N ALA A 41 8.29 -4.29 -8.20
CA ALA A 41 7.80 -5.03 -7.03
C ALA A 41 6.26 -5.02 -6.91
N ARG A 42 5.58 -4.02 -7.49
CA ARG A 42 4.11 -4.02 -7.60
C ARG A 42 3.58 -4.93 -8.70
N GLU A 43 4.42 -5.34 -9.65
CA GLU A 43 4.08 -6.37 -10.65
C GLU A 43 4.12 -7.79 -10.05
N THR A 44 4.63 -7.95 -8.83
CA THR A 44 4.64 -9.24 -8.12
C THR A 44 3.20 -9.73 -7.93
N PRO A 45 2.88 -10.96 -8.37
CA PRO A 45 1.54 -11.50 -8.25
C PRO A 45 1.16 -11.74 -6.79
N PHE A 46 -0.10 -11.49 -6.47
CA PHE A 46 -0.69 -11.88 -5.18
C PHE A 46 -0.63 -13.39 -4.99
N ASP A 47 -0.15 -13.81 -3.83
CA ASP A 47 -0.21 -15.21 -3.40
C ASP A 47 -1.62 -15.57 -2.93
N LEU A 48 -1.93 -16.87 -2.87
CA LEU A 48 -3.23 -17.40 -2.46
C LEU A 48 -3.66 -16.86 -1.08
N ILE A 49 -2.73 -16.78 -0.13
CA ILE A 49 -3.01 -16.26 1.22
C ILE A 49 -3.44 -14.78 1.16
N GLU A 50 -2.76 -13.98 0.34
CA GLU A 50 -3.05 -12.55 0.18
C GLU A 50 -4.39 -12.37 -0.53
N TRP A 51 -4.68 -13.19 -1.54
CA TRP A 51 -5.98 -13.24 -2.21
C TRP A 51 -7.13 -13.60 -1.25
N ILE A 52 -6.95 -14.63 -0.42
CA ILE A 52 -7.94 -15.04 0.58
C ILE A 52 -8.16 -13.91 1.58
N GLY A 53 -7.09 -13.24 2.03
CA GLY A 53 -7.17 -12.11 2.94
C GLY A 53 -7.94 -10.92 2.36
N VAL A 54 -7.64 -10.55 1.11
CA VAL A 54 -8.36 -9.49 0.37
C VAL A 54 -9.84 -9.85 0.24
N LEU A 55 -10.14 -11.06 -0.24
CA LEU A 55 -11.52 -11.51 -0.46
C LEU A 55 -12.30 -11.57 0.86
N ALA A 56 -11.72 -12.14 1.91
CA ALA A 56 -12.31 -12.20 3.24
C ALA A 56 -12.58 -10.79 3.80
N GLY A 57 -11.63 -9.86 3.63
CA GLY A 57 -11.80 -8.46 4.02
C GLY A 57 -12.98 -7.79 3.30
N VAL A 58 -13.07 -7.96 1.98
CA VAL A 58 -14.18 -7.40 1.18
C VAL A 58 -15.53 -7.99 1.61
N VAL A 59 -15.61 -9.31 1.74
CA VAL A 59 -16.84 -9.99 2.17
C VAL A 59 -17.24 -9.55 3.57
N PHE A 60 -16.28 -9.48 4.49
CA PHE A 60 -16.53 -9.07 5.88
C PHE A 60 -17.04 -7.63 5.97
N VAL A 61 -16.41 -6.68 5.27
CA VAL A 61 -16.85 -5.28 5.24
C VAL A 61 -18.23 -5.16 4.59
N THR A 62 -18.46 -5.89 3.49
CA THR A 62 -19.77 -5.89 2.81
C THR A 62 -20.87 -6.44 3.71
N TRP A 63 -20.59 -7.51 4.44
CA TRP A 63 -21.51 -8.10 5.41
C TRP A 63 -21.80 -7.14 6.57
N LEU A 64 -20.76 -6.48 7.08
CA LEU A 64 -20.86 -5.55 8.22
C LEU A 64 -21.65 -4.28 7.88
N LEU A 65 -21.50 -3.75 6.67
CA LEU A 65 -22.18 -2.52 6.24
C LEU A 65 -23.50 -2.78 5.47
N ARG A 66 -24.02 -4.01 5.52
CA ARG A 66 -25.31 -4.32 4.91
C ARG A 66 -26.42 -3.52 5.61
N PHE A 67 -27.17 -2.72 4.86
CA PHE A 67 -28.30 -1.96 5.41
C PHE A 67 -29.44 -2.88 5.88
N GLU A 68 -30.05 -2.51 6.99
CA GLU A 68 -31.28 -3.13 7.49
C GLU A 68 -32.52 -2.38 6.99
N ALA A 69 -33.67 -3.07 6.95
CA ALA A 69 -34.94 -2.54 6.45
C ALA A 69 -35.38 -1.23 7.16
N ALA A 70 -35.02 -1.08 8.44
CA ALA A 70 -35.28 0.14 9.22
C ALA A 70 -34.49 1.35 8.70
N GLN A 71 -33.25 1.16 8.23
CA GLN A 71 -32.39 2.24 7.75
C GLN A 71 -32.82 2.74 6.36
N VAL A 72 -33.23 1.82 5.49
CA VAL A 72 -33.75 2.13 4.13
C VAL A 72 -35.04 2.94 4.20
N SER A 73 -35.83 2.77 5.26
CA SER A 73 -37.09 3.51 5.46
C SER A 73 -36.89 4.90 6.07
N ALA A 74 -35.77 5.12 6.78
CA ALA A 74 -35.50 6.35 7.54
C ALA A 74 -34.71 7.41 6.75
N TYR A 75 -33.90 6.98 5.76
CA TYR A 75 -33.01 7.88 5.02
C TYR A 75 -33.11 7.66 3.51
N PRO A 76 -32.89 8.71 2.69
CA PRO A 76 -32.83 8.57 1.24
C PRO A 76 -31.59 7.76 0.83
N LEU A 77 -31.78 6.88 -0.17
CA LEU A 77 -30.76 5.94 -0.68
C LEU A 77 -29.37 6.57 -0.95
N PRO A 78 -29.23 7.75 -1.58
CA PRO A 78 -27.92 8.33 -1.85
C PRO A 78 -27.10 8.62 -0.58
N ILE A 79 -27.76 9.06 0.50
CA ILE A 79 -27.10 9.36 1.78
C ILE A 79 -26.58 8.07 2.42
N LEU A 80 -27.39 7.00 2.37
CA LEU A 80 -27.00 5.69 2.87
C LEU A 80 -25.75 5.19 2.15
N TYR A 81 -25.75 5.16 0.81
CA TYR A 81 -24.60 4.71 0.04
C TYR A 81 -23.34 5.57 0.26
N PHE A 82 -23.50 6.88 0.43
CA PHE A 82 -22.37 7.76 0.74
C PHE A 82 -21.79 7.44 2.11
N ALA A 83 -22.62 7.32 3.15
CA ALA A 83 -22.17 6.94 4.49
C ALA A 83 -21.50 5.56 4.48
N GLN A 84 -22.06 4.60 3.73
CA GLN A 84 -21.46 3.28 3.54
C GLN A 84 -20.10 3.39 2.86
N PHE A 85 -19.94 4.19 1.81
CA PHE A 85 -18.66 4.37 1.15
C PHE A 85 -17.60 4.99 2.08
N VAL A 86 -17.97 6.06 2.78
CA VAL A 86 -17.09 6.76 3.74
C VAL A 86 -16.66 5.84 4.87
N THR A 87 -17.51 4.88 5.26
CA THR A 87 -17.19 3.91 6.32
C THR A 87 -16.44 2.70 5.77
N ALA A 88 -16.80 2.21 4.57
CA ALA A 88 -16.17 1.05 3.94
C ALA A 88 -14.71 1.33 3.55
N ALA A 89 -14.41 2.53 3.03
CA ALA A 89 -13.07 2.89 2.59
C ALA A 89 -11.99 2.72 3.69
N PRO A 90 -12.13 3.30 4.90
CA PRO A 90 -11.15 3.10 5.96
C PRO A 90 -11.13 1.66 6.49
N LEU A 91 -12.27 0.98 6.56
CA LEU A 91 -12.31 -0.43 6.98
C LEU A 91 -11.56 -1.33 5.99
N LEU A 92 -11.81 -1.17 4.69
CA LEU A 92 -11.10 -1.91 3.66
C LEU A 92 -9.62 -1.58 3.69
N LEU A 93 -9.24 -0.32 3.86
CA LEU A 93 -7.84 0.06 3.99
C LEU A 93 -7.18 -0.65 5.18
N LEU A 94 -7.88 -0.75 6.32
CA LEU A 94 -7.36 -1.41 7.52
C LEU A 94 -7.25 -2.93 7.37
N LEU A 95 -8.25 -3.58 6.79
CA LEU A 95 -8.31 -5.03 6.62
C LEU A 95 -7.45 -5.53 5.47
N VAL A 96 -7.50 -4.82 4.34
CA VAL A 96 -6.90 -5.25 3.07
C VAL A 96 -5.52 -4.62 2.86
N GLY A 97 -5.30 -3.41 3.36
CA GLY A 97 -4.04 -2.68 3.23
C GLY A 97 -2.80 -3.48 3.66
N PRO A 98 -2.79 -4.21 4.78
CA PRO A 98 -1.65 -5.03 5.20
C PRO A 98 -1.27 -6.12 4.18
N PHE A 99 -2.21 -6.66 3.42
CA PHE A 99 -1.92 -7.67 2.39
C PHE A 99 -1.24 -7.05 1.16
N TYR A 100 -1.73 -5.89 0.71
CA TYR A 100 -1.06 -5.11 -0.35
C TYR A 100 0.34 -4.69 0.07
N TRP A 101 0.49 -4.31 1.34
CA TRP A 101 1.77 -3.96 1.92
C TRP A 101 2.77 -5.11 1.90
N ARG A 102 2.33 -6.27 2.41
CA ARG A 102 3.13 -7.49 2.45
C ARG A 102 3.54 -7.96 1.05
N CYS A 103 2.62 -7.89 0.08
CA CYS A 103 2.89 -8.24 -1.31
C CYS A 103 4.01 -7.34 -1.88
N THR A 104 3.93 -6.03 -1.63
CA THR A 104 4.95 -5.07 -2.08
C THR A 104 6.31 -5.34 -1.43
N LEU A 105 6.35 -5.60 -0.11
CA LEU A 105 7.58 -5.96 0.59
C LEU A 105 8.20 -7.24 0.03
N ARG A 106 7.38 -8.25 -0.28
CA ARG A 106 7.83 -9.51 -0.85
C ARG A 106 8.43 -9.30 -2.25
N GLY A 107 7.79 -8.50 -3.09
CA GLY A 107 8.32 -8.13 -4.41
C GLY A 107 9.68 -7.41 -4.33
N LEU A 108 9.87 -6.55 -3.32
CA LEU A 108 11.17 -5.94 -3.07
C LEU A 108 12.23 -6.98 -2.65
N GLU A 109 11.89 -7.89 -1.74
CA GLU A 109 12.81 -8.95 -1.28
C GLU A 109 13.23 -9.88 -2.42
N GLU A 110 12.30 -10.24 -3.30
CA GLU A 110 12.58 -11.01 -4.52
C GLU A 110 13.56 -10.26 -5.44
N GLU A 111 13.38 -8.95 -5.63
CA GLU A 111 14.28 -8.14 -6.46
C GLU A 111 15.69 -8.02 -5.86
N ILE A 112 15.80 -7.85 -4.54
CA ILE A 112 17.09 -7.86 -3.82
C ILE A 112 17.77 -9.21 -3.99
N GLY A 113 17.02 -10.31 -3.83
CA GLY A 113 17.50 -11.67 -4.04
C GLY A 113 18.03 -11.89 -5.45
N ARG A 114 17.28 -11.44 -6.46
CA ARG A 114 17.65 -11.52 -7.88
C ARG A 114 18.96 -10.79 -8.16
N ARG A 115 19.09 -9.54 -7.67
CA ARG A 115 20.31 -8.74 -7.84
C ARG A 115 21.53 -9.36 -7.18
N ARG A 116 21.38 -9.95 -5.98
CA ARG A 116 22.47 -10.69 -5.31
C ARG A 116 22.90 -11.94 -6.07
N GLN A 117 22.02 -12.57 -6.84
CA GLN A 117 22.37 -13.73 -7.66
C GLN A 117 23.08 -13.34 -8.95
N THR A 118 22.67 -12.22 -9.58
CA THR A 118 23.33 -11.68 -10.78
C THR A 118 24.67 -11.01 -10.50
N ASP A 119 24.91 -10.53 -9.27
CA ASP A 119 26.21 -9.98 -8.84
C ASP A 119 26.80 -10.78 -7.64
N PRO A 120 27.40 -11.97 -7.91
CA PRO A 120 28.00 -12.79 -6.86
C PRO A 120 29.26 -12.15 -6.23
N SER A 121 29.81 -11.08 -6.83
CA SER A 121 31.00 -10.35 -6.36
C SER A 121 30.77 -9.69 -4.99
N ARG A 122 29.51 -9.34 -4.67
CA ARG A 122 29.14 -8.64 -3.43
C ARG A 122 29.07 -9.57 -2.19
N LYS A 123 29.16 -10.89 -2.37
CA LYS A 123 29.20 -11.86 -1.25
C LYS A 123 30.54 -11.94 -0.51
N ARG A 124 31.59 -11.26 -0.98
CA ARG A 124 32.97 -11.41 -0.47
C ARG A 124 33.58 -10.18 0.21
N SER A 125 32.83 -9.10 0.43
CA SER A 125 33.35 -7.91 1.14
C SER A 125 32.63 -7.65 2.46
#